data_AF-A0A7X6PSH8-F1
#
_entry.id   AF-A0A7X6PSH8-F1
#
_cell.length_a   1.000
_cell.length_b   1.000
_cell.length_c   1.000
_cell.angle_alpha   90.00
_cell.angle_beta   90.00
_cell.angle_gamma   90.00
#
_symmetry.space_group_name_H-M   'P 1'
#
loop_
_entity.id
_entity.type
_entity.pdbx_description
1 polymer ?
#
loop_
_entity_poly.entity_id
_entity_poly.type
_entity_poly.pdbx_seq_one_letter_code
_entity_poly.pdbx_strand_id
1 'polypeptide(L)'
;MAIFQLLYMAEDEHDCGSYEEGVDELFDEDAYVVLTDTETGEDYSFIMADTFSHNGEEYCVLVDPAESDEDEMSLFFMKFVVGDDGEEVLVGLDDEEDERVYEAYQTLLDEECDEEDGELEED
;
A
#
# COMPACT_ATOMS: atom_id res chain seq x y z
N MET A 1 12.60 8.83 -9.90
CA MET A 1 12.10 8.15 -8.69
C MET A 1 11.99 9.18 -7.60
N ALA A 2 10.76 9.55 -7.26
CA ALA A 2 10.45 10.41 -6.12
C ALA A 2 10.48 9.55 -4.84
N ILE A 3 10.98 10.12 -3.74
CA ILE A 3 11.09 9.45 -2.45
C ILE A 3 10.22 10.21 -1.46
N PHE A 4 9.31 9.49 -0.85
CA PHE A 4 8.37 9.98 0.13
C PHE A 4 8.70 9.43 1.51
N GLN A 5 8.81 10.33 2.48
CA GLN A 5 8.93 9.92 3.87
C GLN A 5 7.55 9.53 4.39
N LEU A 6 7.43 8.32 4.93
CA LEU A 6 6.18 7.80 5.45
C LEU A 6 6.00 8.25 6.91
N LEU A 7 4.94 9.01 7.18
CA LEU A 7 4.48 9.33 8.52
C LEU A 7 3.15 8.61 8.79
N TYR A 8 3.18 7.68 9.74
CA TYR A 8 1.99 6.98 10.20
C TYR A 8 1.22 7.80 11.23
N MET A 9 -0.09 7.95 11.04
CA MET A 9 -1.01 8.51 12.03
C MET A 9 -1.89 7.39 12.60
N ALA A 10 -1.35 6.62 13.55
CA ALA A 10 -2.18 5.72 14.36
C ALA A 10 -3.20 6.54 15.15
N GLU A 11 -4.47 6.15 15.11
CA GLU A 11 -5.41 6.57 16.15
C GLU A 11 -4.94 5.96 17.48
N ASP A 12 -4.43 6.83 18.34
CA ASP A 12 -3.88 6.56 19.68
C ASP A 12 -4.81 5.65 20.49
N GLU A 13 -4.49 4.35 20.60
CA GLU A 13 -4.67 3.48 21.78
C GLU A 13 -4.19 2.03 21.52
N HIS A 14 -2.88 1.81 21.29
CA HIS A 14 -2.28 0.49 21.56
C HIS A 14 -0.96 0.60 22.34
N ASP A 15 -1.08 0.32 23.64
CA ASP A 15 0.01 0.06 24.56
C ASP A 15 0.56 -1.36 24.34
N CYS A 16 1.90 -1.48 24.31
CA CYS A 16 2.70 -2.72 24.41
C CYS A 16 2.95 -3.47 23.06
N GLY A 17 4.15 -3.83 22.62
CA GLY A 17 5.49 -3.79 23.20
C GLY A 17 6.36 -4.93 22.60
N SER A 18 7.62 -4.61 22.27
CA SER A 18 8.78 -5.53 22.21
C SER A 18 9.00 -6.48 21.00
N TYR A 19 10.10 -6.18 20.29
CA TYR A 19 11.07 -7.03 19.56
C TYR A 19 10.63 -8.02 18.45
N GLU A 20 11.29 -7.80 17.29
CA GLU A 20 11.70 -8.74 16.23
C GLU A 20 10.64 -9.35 15.28
N GLU A 21 10.81 -8.94 14.02
CA GLU A 21 10.52 -9.62 12.74
C GLU A 21 9.05 -9.80 12.32
N GLY A 22 8.56 -8.80 11.59
CA GLY A 22 7.37 -8.90 10.74
C GLY A 22 6.79 -7.51 10.46
N VAL A 23 7.09 -6.96 9.29
CA VAL A 23 6.43 -5.75 8.76
C VAL A 23 4.93 -6.00 8.45
N ASP A 24 4.52 -7.27 8.52
CA ASP A 24 3.22 -7.83 8.13
C ASP A 24 2.04 -7.43 9.05
N GLU A 25 2.28 -6.88 10.25
CA GLU A 25 1.21 -6.53 11.21
C GLU A 25 1.18 -5.02 11.59
N LEU A 26 1.93 -4.15 10.90
CA LEU A 26 2.07 -2.73 11.28
C LEU A 26 1.08 -1.78 10.59
N PHE A 27 0.46 -2.20 9.50
CA PHE A 27 -0.46 -1.35 8.74
C PHE A 27 -1.84 -2.00 8.70
N ASP A 28 -2.77 -1.48 9.51
CA ASP A 28 -4.19 -1.80 9.35
C ASP A 28 -4.67 -1.34 7.96
N GLU A 29 -5.46 -2.18 7.30
CA GLU A 29 -6.31 -1.78 6.15
C GLU A 29 -7.14 -0.55 6.57
N ASP A 30 -7.25 0.45 5.68
CA ASP A 30 -7.82 1.79 5.96
C ASP A 30 -6.97 2.72 6.84
N ALA A 31 -5.69 2.42 7.09
CA ALA A 31 -4.80 3.32 7.82
C ALA A 31 -4.56 4.65 7.07
N TYR A 32 -4.73 5.78 7.77
CA TYR A 32 -4.34 7.09 7.24
C TYR A 32 -2.83 7.30 7.34
N VAL A 33 -2.20 7.52 6.19
CA VAL A 33 -0.76 7.77 6.07
C VAL A 33 -0.49 9.13 5.44
N VAL A 34 0.58 9.77 5.88
CA VAL A 34 1.03 11.06 5.33
C VAL A 34 2.38 10.86 4.66
N LEU A 35 2.41 11.10 3.36
CA LEU A 35 3.62 11.11 2.55
C LEU A 35 4.18 12.51 2.50
N THR A 36 5.42 12.67 2.93
CA THR A 36 6.13 13.94 2.78
C THR A 36 7.12 13.83 1.63
N ASP A 37 6.92 14.63 0.59
CA ASP A 37 7.86 14.70 -0.52
C ASP A 37 9.19 15.30 -0.03
N THR A 38 10.28 14.55 -0.20
CA THR A 38 11.60 14.98 0.29
C THR A 38 12.27 16.03 -0.59
N GLU A 39 11.78 16.25 -1.82
CA GLU A 39 12.30 17.24 -2.77
C GLU A 39 11.64 18.62 -2.61
N THR A 40 10.32 18.66 -2.43
CA THR A 40 9.51 19.88 -2.30
C THR A 40 9.16 20.21 -0.85
N GLY A 41 9.08 19.20 0.01
CA GLY A 41 8.61 19.31 1.39
C GLY A 41 7.09 19.41 1.52
N GLU A 42 6.35 19.02 0.48
CA GLU A 42 4.88 18.99 0.50
C GLU A 42 4.36 17.70 1.14
N ASP A 43 3.38 17.83 2.03
CA ASP A 43 2.67 16.73 2.66
C ASP A 43 1.43 16.33 1.86
N TYR A 44 1.26 15.03 1.66
CA TYR A 44 0.12 14.42 0.98
C TYR A 44 -0.48 13.34 1.88
N SER A 45 -1.79 13.40 2.12
CA SER A 45 -2.50 12.42 2.95
C SER A 45 -3.20 11.39 2.08
N PHE A 46 -2.94 10.11 2.33
CA PHE A 46 -3.56 9.00 1.63
C PHE A 46 -4.11 7.98 2.64
N ILE A 47 -5.02 7.13 2.17
CA ILE A 47 -5.47 5.94 2.89
C ILE A 47 -4.71 4.75 2.33
N MET A 48 -4.15 3.93 3.22
CA MET A 48 -3.58 2.65 2.86
C MET A 48 -4.72 1.65 2.66
N ALA A 49 -4.94 1.25 1.40
CA ALA A 49 -5.99 0.32 1.05
C ALA A 49 -5.53 -1.13 1.15
N ASP A 50 -4.27 -1.43 0.81
CA ASP A 50 -3.73 -2.80 0.91
C ASP A 50 -2.20 -2.79 0.92
N THR A 51 -1.58 -3.87 1.41
CA THR A 51 -0.13 -4.11 1.34
C THR A 51 0.17 -5.53 0.92
N PHE A 52 1.07 -5.71 -0.04
CA PHE A 52 1.44 -7.03 -0.54
C PHE A 52 2.92 -7.16 -0.86
N SER A 53 3.43 -8.38 -0.72
CA SER A 53 4.80 -8.74 -1.05
C SER A 53 4.87 -9.33 -2.45
N HIS A 54 5.66 -8.74 -3.34
CA HIS A 54 5.90 -9.27 -4.67
C HIS A 54 7.40 -9.35 -4.97
N ASN A 55 7.87 -10.49 -5.48
CA ASN A 55 9.26 -10.66 -5.90
C ASN A 55 10.33 -10.40 -4.80
N GLY A 56 9.96 -10.53 -3.53
CA GLY A 56 10.83 -10.26 -2.37
C GLY A 56 10.93 -8.77 -2.01
N GLU A 57 10.04 -7.96 -2.57
CA GLU A 57 9.89 -6.53 -2.34
C GLU A 57 8.49 -6.26 -1.79
N GLU A 58 8.36 -5.27 -0.92
CA GLU A 58 7.09 -4.93 -0.25
C GLU A 58 6.46 -3.71 -0.92
N TYR A 59 5.18 -3.83 -1.27
CA TYR A 59 4.41 -2.81 -1.97
C TYR A 59 3.15 -2.47 -1.19
N CYS A 60 2.67 -1.23 -1.34
CA CYS A 60 1.40 -0.77 -0.80
C CYS A 60 0.53 -0.11 -1.87
N VAL A 61 -0.78 -0.23 -1.68
CA VAL A 61 -1.81 0.45 -2.44
C VAL A 61 -2.34 1.61 -1.62
N LEU A 62 -2.23 2.81 -2.18
CA LEU A 62 -2.70 4.04 -1.57
C LEU A 62 -3.86 4.62 -2.37
N VAL A 63 -4.84 5.17 -1.64
CA VAL A 63 -6.03 5.80 -2.22
C VAL A 63 -6.15 7.21 -1.67
N ASP A 64 -6.49 8.16 -2.55
CA ASP A 64 -6.71 9.54 -2.14
C ASP A 64 -8.09 9.67 -1.46
N PRO A 65 -8.16 10.03 -0.16
CA PRO A 65 -9.43 10.20 0.54
C PRO A 65 -10.26 11.40 0.05
N ALA A 66 -9.64 12.36 -0.65
CA ALA A 66 -10.32 13.52 -1.20
C ALA A 66 -10.99 13.22 -2.54
N GLU A 67 -10.59 12.16 -3.24
CA GLU A 67 -11.35 11.56 -4.34
C GLU A 67 -12.59 10.85 -3.81
N SER A 68 -13.73 11.54 -3.83
CA SER A 68 -15.05 10.98 -3.48
C SER A 68 -15.83 10.42 -4.68
N ASP A 69 -15.27 10.45 -5.89
CA ASP A 69 -15.89 9.83 -7.05
C ASP A 69 -15.45 8.36 -7.12
N GLU A 70 -16.38 7.46 -6.75
CA GLU A 70 -16.14 6.01 -6.77
C GLU A 70 -15.72 5.48 -8.16
N ASP A 71 -16.06 6.21 -9.22
CA ASP A 71 -15.71 5.89 -10.61
C ASP A 71 -14.30 6.36 -11.03
N GLU A 72 -13.66 7.27 -10.29
CA GLU A 72 -12.33 7.83 -10.66
C GLU A 72 -11.21 7.53 -9.65
N MET A 73 -11.49 6.84 -8.54
CA MET A 73 -10.51 6.50 -7.51
C MET A 73 -9.18 6.01 -8.10
N SER A 74 -8.16 6.88 -8.04
CA SER A 74 -6.81 6.54 -8.51
C SER A 74 -6.09 5.73 -7.44
N LEU A 75 -5.74 4.49 -7.78
CA LEU A 75 -4.87 3.64 -6.97
C LEU A 75 -3.41 4.03 -7.22
N PHE A 76 -2.68 4.30 -6.15
CA PHE A 76 -1.25 4.63 -6.21
C PHE A 76 -0.43 3.47 -5.63
N PHE A 77 0.38 2.83 -6.46
CA PHE A 77 1.30 1.78 -6.03
C PHE A 77 2.64 2.38 -5.62
N MET A 78 3.09 2.06 -4.41
CA MET A 78 4.40 2.46 -3.92
C MET A 78 5.13 1.30 -3.28
N LYS A 79 6.46 1.40 -3.20
CA LYS A 79 7.32 0.38 -2.63
C LYS A 79 7.92 0.82 -1.31
N PHE A 80 7.91 -0.06 -0.31
CA PHE A 80 8.62 0.13 0.94
C PHE A 80 10.12 -0.08 0.76
N VAL A 81 10.89 0.90 1.21
CA VAL A 81 12.34 0.88 1.21
C VAL A 81 12.84 1.36 2.56
N VAL A 82 13.80 0.63 3.13
CA VAL A 82 14.49 1.08 4.34
C VAL A 82 15.59 2.06 3.94
N GLY A 83 15.46 3.31 4.38
CA GLY A 83 16.46 4.36 4.21
C GLY A 83 17.74 4.09 5.01
N ASP A 84 18.77 4.91 4.78
CA ASP A 84 20.11 4.74 5.38
C ASP A 84 20.12 4.89 6.92
N ASP A 85 19.14 5.62 7.48
CA ASP A 85 18.98 5.82 8.94
C ASP A 85 18.17 4.69 9.62
N GLY A 86 17.67 3.71 8.84
CA GLY A 86 16.74 2.69 9.31
C GLY A 86 15.28 3.15 9.36
N GLU A 87 14.97 4.30 8.75
CA GLU A 87 13.61 4.80 8.56
C GLU A 87 12.95 4.17 7.33
N GLU A 88 11.66 3.86 7.43
CA GLU A 88 10.88 3.34 6.31
C GLU A 88 10.42 4.50 5.42
N VAL A 89 10.78 4.43 4.14
CA VAL A 89 10.39 5.39 3.12
C VAL A 89 9.64 4.69 2.01
N LEU A 90 8.66 5.39 1.43
CA LEU A 90 7.96 4.92 0.25
C LEU A 90 8.59 5.53 -1.00
N VAL A 91 8.83 4.68 -1.99
CA VAL A 91 9.42 5.08 -3.27
C VAL A 91 8.39 4.84 -4.36
N GLY A 92 8.14 5.89 -5.14
CA GLY A 92 7.28 5.78 -6.31
C GLY A 92 7.90 4.88 -7.37
N LEU A 93 7.06 4.05 -7.99
CA LEU A 93 7.44 3.14 -9.06
C LEU A 93 7.64 3.91 -10.38
N ASP A 94 8.48 3.37 -11.27
CA ASP A 94 8.55 3.82 -12.67
C ASP A 94 7.43 3.16 -13.48
N ASP A 95 7.06 3.70 -14.64
CA ASP A 95 5.94 3.19 -15.46
C ASP A 95 6.04 1.67 -15.74
N GLU A 96 7.26 1.16 -15.96
CA GLU A 96 7.49 -0.28 -16.20
C GLU A 96 7.31 -1.14 -14.94
N GLU A 97 7.63 -0.61 -13.76
CA GLU A 97 7.44 -1.32 -12.48
C GLU A 97 5.99 -1.26 -12.04
N ASP A 98 5.35 -0.10 -12.19
CA ASP A 98 3.94 0.12 -11.89
C ASP A 98 3.05 -0.87 -12.65
N GLU A 99 3.24 -1.01 -13.97
CA GLU A 99 2.46 -1.96 -14.79
C GLU A 99 2.60 -3.40 -14.28
N ARG A 100 3.81 -3.81 -13.86
CA ARG A 100 4.05 -5.17 -13.34
C ARG A 100 3.41 -5.40 -11.98
N VAL A 101 3.55 -4.43 -11.08
CA VAL A 101 3.00 -4.48 -9.73
C VAL A 101 1.47 -4.49 -9.81
N TYR A 102 0.90 -3.70 -10.72
CA TYR A 102 -0.52 -3.71 -11.04
C TYR A 102 -0.99 -5.08 -11.56
N GLU A 103 -0.31 -5.65 -12.56
CA GLU A 103 -0.66 -6.98 -13.10
C GLU A 103 -0.57 -8.07 -12.02
N ALA A 104 0.44 -8.02 -11.16
CA ALA A 104 0.59 -8.92 -10.03
C ALA A 104 -0.56 -8.77 -9.03
N TYR A 105 -0.92 -7.54 -8.68
CA TYR A 105 -2.03 -7.23 -7.78
C TYR A 105 -3.38 -7.70 -8.36
N GLN A 106 -3.65 -7.45 -9.64
CA GLN A 106 -4.84 -7.97 -10.30
C GLN A 106 -4.89 -9.49 -10.32
N THR A 107 -3.74 -10.16 -10.52
CA THR A 107 -3.66 -11.62 -10.48
C THR A 107 -3.95 -12.15 -9.07
N LEU A 108 -3.45 -11.48 -8.03
CA LEU A 108 -3.76 -11.83 -6.63
C LEU A 108 -5.26 -11.73 -6.34
N LEU A 109 -5.89 -10.62 -6.77
CA LEU A 109 -7.33 -10.44 -6.63
C LEU A 109 -8.16 -11.47 -7.42
N ASP A 110 -7.72 -11.83 -8.62
CA ASP A 110 -8.37 -12.86 -9.45
C ASP A 110 -8.25 -14.25 -8.82
N GLU A 111 -7.07 -14.59 -8.28
CA GLU A 111 -6.83 -15.88 -7.60
C GLU A 111 -7.69 -16.03 -6.34
N GLU A 112 -7.94 -14.94 -5.60
CA GLU A 112 -8.85 -14.93 -4.45
C GLU A 112 -10.34 -14.97 -4.85
N CYS A 113 -10.68 -14.52 -6.05
CA CYS A 113 -12.05 -14.49 -6.57
C CYS A 113 -12.48 -15.82 -7.24
N ASP A 114 -11.52 -16.62 -7.76
CA ASP A 114 -11.78 -17.90 -8.43
C ASP A 114 -12.22 -19.03 -7.44
N GLU A 115 -12.15 -18.81 -6.12
CA GLU A 115 -12.68 -19.75 -5.12
C GLU A 115 -14.21 -19.62 -4.88
N GLU A 116 -14.88 -18.60 -5.44
CA GLU A 116 -16.33 -18.33 -5.28
C GLU A 116 -17.16 -18.47 -6.59
N ASP A 117 -16.71 -19.22 -7.60
CA ASP A 117 -17.56 -19.60 -8.76
C ASP A 117 -17.54 -21.11 -9.02
N GLY A 118 -17.99 -21.86 -8.02
CA GLY A 118 -18.23 -23.29 -8.12
C GLY A 118 -19.57 -23.67 -7.52
N GLU A 119 -20.67 -23.47 -8.27
CA GLU A 119 -21.92 -24.26 -8.28
C GLU A 119 -23.16 -23.40 -8.58
N LEU A 120 -23.46 -23.19 -9.87
CA LEU A 120 -24.86 -23.04 -10.32
C LEU A 120 -25.09 -24.00 -11.50
N GLU A 121 -25.33 -25.28 -11.18
CA GLU A 121 -25.93 -26.23 -12.12
C GLU A 121 -27.31 -25.67 -12.55
N GLU A 122 -27.44 -25.33 -13.83
CA GLU A 122 -28.73 -25.06 -14.48
C GLU A 122 -29.56 -26.36 -14.56
N ASP A 123 -30.73 -26.41 -13.91
CA ASP A 123 -31.81 -27.41 -14.16
C ASP A 123 -32.93 -26.81 -15.02
#